data_AF-A0A7J3ZAM1-F1
#
_entry.id   AF-A0A7J3ZAM1-F1
#
_cell.length_a   1.000
_cell.length_b   1.000
_cell.length_c   1.000
_cell.angle_alpha   90.00
_cell.angle_beta   90.00
_cell.angle_gamma   90.00
#
_symmetry.space_group_name_H-M   'P 1'
#
loop_
_entity.id
_entity.type
_entity.pdbx_description
1 polymer ?
#
loop_
_entity_poly.entity_id
_entity_poly.type
_entity_poly.pdbx_seq_one_letter_code
_entity_poly.pdbx_strand_id
1 'polypeptide(L)'
;MPGRRLACINSEKLRCYSVYLFCLLNLLALSHLVGILLKDYQLRVEEAKSRDVGKKIARIPRRIMRELELDAGDFIEIRGFKGVAYAQVWPSYSEDEGRDIIRIDGYMREVLGVGIGDIVTISKAQNVAPGDRVVLAPTEDFIP
;
A
#
# COMPACT_ATOMS: atom_id res chain seq x y z
N MET A 1 -8.77 34.19 -64.94
CA MET A 1 -9.54 32.94 -64.89
C MET A 1 -8.62 31.82 -64.48
N PRO A 2 -9.08 30.78 -63.76
CA PRO A 2 -10.14 30.71 -62.74
C PRO A 2 -9.58 29.97 -61.48
N GLY A 3 -10.25 29.79 -60.35
CA GLY A 3 -11.61 30.04 -59.86
C GLY A 3 -11.59 29.76 -58.34
N ARG A 4 -12.31 30.54 -57.52
CA ARG A 4 -13.63 30.17 -56.93
C ARG A 4 -13.61 28.75 -56.34
N ARG A 5 -13.98 28.50 -55.07
CA ARG A 5 -15.29 28.84 -54.46
C ARG A 5 -15.28 28.35 -52.98
N LEU A 6 -16.03 29.04 -52.12
CA LEU A 6 -16.51 28.56 -50.82
C LEU A 6 -17.31 27.25 -50.96
N ALA A 7 -17.32 26.39 -49.93
CA ALA A 7 -18.53 26.00 -49.19
C ALA A 7 -18.25 24.80 -48.26
N CYS A 8 -18.62 24.95 -47.00
CA CYS A 8 -18.88 23.85 -46.08
C CYS A 8 -20.08 23.03 -46.58
N ILE A 9 -19.98 21.70 -46.54
CA ILE A 9 -21.14 20.81 -46.55
C ILE A 9 -20.87 19.72 -45.50
N ASN A 10 -21.74 19.66 -44.49
CA ASN A 10 -21.84 18.57 -43.53
C ASN A 10 -22.16 17.26 -44.28
N SER A 11 -21.45 16.18 -43.95
CA SER A 11 -22.09 14.87 -43.86
C SER A 11 -21.43 14.03 -42.77
N GLU A 12 -22.31 13.53 -41.93
CA GLU A 12 -22.11 12.85 -40.68
C GLU A 12 -21.44 11.47 -40.80
N LYS A 13 -20.88 11.07 -39.64
CA LYS A 13 -20.73 9.70 -39.13
C LYS A 13 -19.61 8.84 -39.75
N LEU A 14 -18.94 8.12 -38.82
CA LEU A 14 -18.10 6.92 -39.03
C LEU A 14 -16.56 7.07 -39.11
N ARG A 15 -15.95 8.06 -38.43
CA ARG A 15 -14.48 8.03 -38.21
C ARG A 15 -13.98 8.11 -36.76
N CYS A 16 -14.87 8.20 -35.76
CA CYS A 16 -14.45 8.26 -34.35
C CYS A 16 -14.37 6.90 -33.61
N TYR A 17 -14.90 5.80 -34.16
CA TYR A 17 -15.00 4.54 -33.42
C TYR A 17 -13.73 3.68 -33.38
N SER A 18 -12.71 3.98 -34.19
CA SER A 18 -11.49 3.14 -34.25
C SER A 18 -10.49 3.45 -33.12
N VAL A 19 -10.45 4.69 -32.62
CA VAL A 19 -9.48 5.09 -31.57
C VAL A 19 -10.04 4.87 -30.16
N TYR A 20 -11.36 5.00 -29.98
CA TYR A 20 -12.00 4.74 -28.69
C TYR A 20 -11.96 3.26 -28.30
N LEU A 21 -12.10 2.35 -29.27
CA LEU A 21 -12.11 0.91 -28.99
C LEU A 21 -10.72 0.39 -28.57
N PHE A 22 -9.63 1.00 -29.05
CA PHE A 22 -8.27 0.62 -28.65
C PHE A 22 -7.90 1.12 -27.24
N CYS A 23 -8.50 2.22 -26.79
CA CYS A 23 -8.28 2.80 -25.46
C CYS A 23 -9.11 2.08 -24.37
N LEU A 24 -10.37 1.73 -24.68
CA LEU A 24 -11.25 1.00 -23.76
C LEU A 24 -10.82 -0.45 -23.52
N LEU A 25 -10.18 -1.10 -24.52
CA LEU A 25 -9.64 -2.45 -24.38
C LEU A 25 -8.38 -2.54 -23.50
N ASN A 26 -7.67 -1.43 -23.25
CA ASN A 26 -6.50 -1.41 -22.36
C ASN A 26 -6.82 -1.05 -20.91
N LEU A 27 -7.94 -0.36 -20.63
CA LEU A 27 -8.29 0.04 -19.26
C LEU A 27 -8.81 -1.13 -18.41
N LEU A 28 -9.51 -2.10 -19.03
CA LEU A 28 -10.02 -3.30 -18.35
C LEU A 28 -8.94 -4.38 -18.13
N ALA A 29 -7.87 -4.38 -18.93
CA ALA A 29 -6.72 -5.27 -18.72
C ALA A 29 -5.81 -4.77 -17.58
N LEU A 30 -5.74 -3.45 -17.36
CA LEU A 30 -4.99 -2.85 -16.27
C LEU A 30 -5.65 -3.08 -14.90
N SER A 31 -6.98 -3.04 -14.79
CA SER A 31 -7.66 -3.35 -13.53
C SER A 31 -7.53 -4.83 -13.13
N HIS A 32 -7.52 -5.74 -14.11
CA HIS A 32 -7.30 -7.16 -13.86
C HIS A 32 -5.84 -7.49 -13.51
N LEU A 33 -4.85 -6.78 -14.06
CA LEU A 33 -3.44 -6.95 -13.71
C LEU A 33 -3.08 -6.33 -12.34
N VAL A 34 -3.70 -5.21 -11.95
CA VAL A 34 -3.46 -4.57 -10.64
C VAL A 34 -4.04 -5.41 -9.48
N GLY A 35 -5.03 -6.27 -9.74
CA GLY A 35 -5.60 -7.18 -8.74
C GLY A 35 -4.81 -8.47 -8.47
N ILE A 36 -3.77 -8.79 -9.26
CA ILE A 36 -3.20 -10.15 -9.31
C ILE A 36 -1.96 -10.38 -8.40
N LEU A 37 -1.42 -9.39 -7.68
CA LEU A 37 -0.20 -9.66 -6.89
C LEU A 37 -0.12 -9.00 -5.49
N LEU A 38 -1.25 -8.72 -4.85
CA LEU A 38 -1.23 -8.43 -3.41
C LEU A 38 -1.24 -9.76 -2.65
N LYS A 39 -0.04 -10.29 -2.41
CA LYS A 39 0.14 -11.38 -1.45
C LYS A 39 -0.06 -10.78 -0.06
N ASP A 40 -1.15 -11.17 0.58
CA ASP A 40 -1.47 -10.81 1.95
C ASP A 40 -1.09 -11.97 2.88
N TYR A 41 -0.46 -11.68 4.01
CA TYR A 41 -0.07 -12.67 5.01
C TYR A 41 -0.70 -12.35 6.36
N GLN A 42 -1.22 -13.36 7.05
CA GLN A 42 -1.78 -13.18 8.39
C GLN A 42 -0.73 -13.54 9.43
N LEU A 43 -0.47 -12.62 10.36
CA LEU A 43 0.48 -12.78 11.45
C LEU A 43 -0.16 -12.47 12.79
N ARG A 44 0.29 -13.18 13.82
CA ARG A 44 -0.12 -12.92 15.20
C ARG A 44 0.72 -11.80 15.82
N VAL A 45 0.06 -10.83 16.45
CA VAL A 45 0.69 -9.68 17.09
C VAL A 45 1.36 -10.09 18.39
N GLU A 46 2.62 -9.70 18.54
CA GLU A 46 3.43 -9.87 19.74
C GLU A 46 4.04 -8.52 20.18
N GLU A 47 4.43 -8.44 21.45
CA GLU A 47 5.02 -7.22 22.00
C GLU A 47 6.43 -6.94 21.42
N ALA A 48 6.65 -5.70 20.97
CA ALA A 48 7.97 -5.23 20.59
C ALA A 48 8.91 -5.13 21.80
N LYS A 49 10.19 -5.52 21.62
CA LYS A 49 11.21 -5.30 22.65
C LYS A 49 11.46 -3.79 22.78
N SER A 50 11.82 -3.31 23.99
CA SER A 50 11.99 -1.87 24.30
C SER A 50 12.91 -1.10 23.33
N ARG A 51 13.84 -1.79 22.67
CA ARG A 51 14.77 -1.20 21.68
C ARG A 51 14.10 -0.75 20.37
N ASP A 52 12.94 -1.31 20.04
CA ASP A 52 12.22 -1.11 18.78
C ASP A 52 11.00 -0.17 18.97
N VAL A 53 10.69 0.22 20.22
CA VAL A 53 9.56 1.10 20.57
C VAL A 53 9.76 2.51 19.98
N GLY A 54 8.71 3.06 19.34
CA GLY A 54 8.72 4.42 18.80
C GLY A 54 9.45 4.58 17.46
N LYS A 55 10.02 3.49 16.92
CA LYS A 55 10.75 3.49 15.64
C LYS A 55 9.91 3.04 14.45
N LYS A 56 8.65 2.64 14.69
CA LYS A 56 7.74 2.08 13.67
C LYS A 56 8.37 0.90 12.93
N ILE A 57 9.04 0.02 13.68
CA ILE A 57 9.68 -1.20 13.18
C ILE A 57 8.73 -2.37 13.39
N ALA A 58 8.46 -3.12 12.33
CA ALA A 58 7.77 -4.40 12.37
C ALA A 58 8.78 -5.51 12.15
N ARG A 59 8.94 -6.38 13.16
CA ARG A 59 9.78 -7.58 13.00
C ARG A 59 8.95 -8.77 12.55
N ILE A 60 9.32 -9.35 11.42
CA ILE A 60 8.66 -10.53 10.84
C ILE A 60 9.69 -11.61 10.47
N PRO A 61 9.30 -12.90 10.43
CA PRO A 61 10.19 -13.99 10.05
C PRO A 61 10.70 -13.84 8.62
N ARG A 62 11.95 -14.28 8.39
CA ARG A 62 12.56 -14.25 7.05
C ARG A 62 11.81 -15.09 6.01
N ARG A 63 11.07 -16.12 6.46
CA ARG A 63 10.19 -16.91 5.58
C ARG A 63 9.15 -16.01 4.90
N ILE A 64 8.42 -15.24 5.69
CA ILE A 64 7.36 -14.35 5.21
C ILE A 64 7.95 -13.19 4.41
N MET A 65 9.10 -12.64 4.82
CA MET A 65 9.81 -11.64 4.02
C MET A 65 10.08 -12.15 2.61
N ARG A 66 10.58 -13.38 2.45
CA ARG A 66 10.84 -13.97 1.12
C ARG A 66 9.56 -14.20 0.32
N GLU A 67 8.48 -14.61 0.98
CA GLU A 67 7.19 -14.87 0.31
C GLU A 67 6.52 -13.59 -0.20
N LEU A 68 6.68 -12.50 0.54
CA LEU A 68 6.24 -11.14 0.20
C LEU A 68 7.27 -10.35 -0.61
N GLU A 69 8.42 -10.95 -0.92
CA GLU A 69 9.53 -10.33 -1.66
C GLU A 69 9.98 -8.99 -1.02
N LEU A 70 10.14 -9.00 0.31
CA LEU A 70 10.55 -7.86 1.13
C LEU A 70 12.02 -7.99 1.56
N ASP A 71 12.74 -6.87 1.50
CA ASP A 71 14.06 -6.74 2.09
C ASP A 71 14.02 -6.02 3.44
N ALA A 72 15.10 -6.14 4.22
CA ALA A 72 15.21 -5.40 5.48
C ALA A 72 15.32 -3.89 5.18
N GLY A 73 14.42 -3.11 5.77
CA GLY A 73 14.32 -1.67 5.51
C GLY A 73 13.16 -1.27 4.59
N ASP A 74 12.53 -2.23 3.91
CA ASP A 74 11.30 -1.98 3.15
C ASP A 74 10.13 -1.64 4.07
N PHE A 75 9.06 -1.10 3.49
CA PHE A 75 7.84 -0.79 4.21
C PHE A 75 6.74 -1.81 3.91
N ILE A 76 5.99 -2.15 4.95
CA ILE A 76 4.77 -2.95 4.84
C ILE A 76 3.56 -2.14 5.28
N GLU A 77 2.43 -2.47 4.68
CA GLU A 77 1.12 -2.10 5.15
C GLU A 77 0.63 -3.18 6.12
N ILE A 78 0.18 -2.75 7.30
CA ILE A 78 -0.41 -3.61 8.32
C ILE A 78 -1.87 -3.18 8.45
N ARG A 79 -2.79 -4.12 8.24
CA ARG A 79 -4.22 -3.92 8.43
C ARG A 79 -4.68 -4.62 9.70
N GLY A 80 -5.24 -3.84 10.60
CA GLY A 80 -5.85 -4.31 11.84
C GLY A 80 -7.37 -4.20 11.77
N PHE A 81 -7.99 -4.29 12.94
CA PHE A 81 -9.45 -4.21 13.06
C PHE A 81 -9.99 -2.80 12.80
N LYS A 82 -9.33 -1.77 13.34
CA LYS A 82 -9.80 -0.37 13.24
C LYS A 82 -9.19 0.42 12.10
N GLY A 83 -8.02 0.01 11.61
CA GLY A 83 -7.26 0.86 10.70
C GLY A 83 -6.07 0.19 10.05
N VAL A 84 -5.27 1.04 9.40
CA VAL A 84 -4.09 0.66 8.62
C VAL A 84 -2.90 1.44 9.14
N ALA A 85 -1.76 0.77 9.30
CA ALA A 85 -0.51 1.38 9.71
C ALA A 85 0.64 0.93 8.80
N TYR A 86 1.63 1.79 8.64
CA TYR A 86 2.84 1.48 7.88
C TYR A 86 4.02 1.34 8.82
N ALA A 87 4.84 0.30 8.61
CA ALA A 87 6.07 0.07 9.36
C ALA A 87 7.21 -0.37 8.47
N GLN A 88 8.42 -0.08 8.94
CA GLN A 88 9.64 -0.60 8.35
C GLN A 88 9.87 -2.05 8.79
N VAL A 89 10.13 -2.91 7.82
CA VAL A 89 10.36 -4.35 8.00
C VAL A 89 11.77 -4.62 8.48
N TRP A 90 11.87 -5.42 9.54
CA TRP A 90 13.13 -5.99 9.99
C TRP A 90 12.99 -7.50 10.21
N PRO A 91 14.07 -8.27 10.07
CA PRO A 91 14.03 -9.69 10.40
C PRO A 91 13.73 -9.88 11.89
N SER A 92 12.96 -10.93 12.18
CA SER A 92 12.71 -11.39 13.53
C SER A 92 13.98 -11.94 14.20
N TYR A 93 13.89 -12.18 15.50
CA TYR A 93 15.00 -12.82 16.23
C TYR A 93 15.06 -14.30 15.85
N SER A 94 16.24 -14.90 15.96
CA SER A 94 16.43 -16.34 15.69
C SER A 94 15.50 -17.24 16.52
N GLU A 95 15.11 -16.78 17.71
CA GLU A 95 14.18 -17.44 18.64
C GLU A 95 12.74 -17.52 18.09
N ASP A 96 12.39 -16.56 17.24
CA ASP A 96 11.04 -16.32 16.73
C ASP A 96 10.89 -16.78 15.27
N GLU A 97 11.99 -17.20 14.64
CA GLU A 97 11.96 -17.78 13.31
C GLU A 97 11.14 -19.06 13.29
N GLY A 98 10.29 -19.19 12.26
CA GLY A 98 9.34 -20.31 12.11
C GLY A 98 8.00 -20.13 12.82
N ARG A 99 7.80 -19.03 13.56
CA ARG A 99 6.49 -18.64 14.09
C ARG A 99 5.88 -17.53 13.25
N ASP A 100 4.59 -17.62 12.94
CA ASP A 100 3.87 -16.59 12.16
C ASP A 100 3.47 -15.42 13.06
N ILE A 101 4.49 -14.75 13.63
CA ILE A 101 4.32 -13.63 14.55
C ILE A 101 4.90 -12.34 13.97
N ILE A 102 4.30 -11.22 14.35
CA ILE A 102 4.77 -9.87 14.07
C ILE A 102 4.92 -9.11 15.37
N ARG A 103 6.13 -8.59 15.61
CA ARG A 103 6.35 -7.68 16.75
C ARG A 103 6.18 -6.23 16.30
N ILE A 104 5.23 -5.55 16.93
CA ILE A 104 4.94 -4.13 16.72
C ILE A 104 4.86 -3.39 18.06
N ASP A 105 5.09 -2.09 18.04
CA ASP A 105 5.04 -1.25 19.23
C ASP A 105 3.60 -0.95 19.69
N GLY A 106 3.48 -0.32 20.85
CA GLY A 106 2.17 0.05 21.41
C GLY A 106 1.41 1.07 20.55
N TYR A 107 2.13 2.00 19.91
CA TYR A 107 1.53 3.05 19.11
C TYR A 107 0.85 2.50 17.85
N MET A 108 1.51 1.56 17.17
CA MET A 108 0.91 0.87 16.03
C MET A 108 -0.28 0.02 16.45
N ARG A 109 -0.22 -0.66 17.59
CA ARG A 109 -1.34 -1.43 18.12
C ARG A 109 -2.57 -0.57 18.37
N GLU A 110 -2.39 0.63 18.93
CA GLU A 110 -3.47 1.59 19.16
C GLU A 110 -4.11 2.04 17.85
N VAL A 111 -3.30 2.43 16.86
CA VAL A 111 -3.77 2.85 15.53
C VAL A 111 -4.52 1.72 14.81
N LEU A 112 -4.01 0.50 14.90
CA LEU A 112 -4.61 -0.69 14.29
C LEU A 112 -5.83 -1.20 15.06
N GLY A 113 -5.98 -0.81 16.33
CA GLY A 113 -7.01 -1.30 17.24
C GLY A 113 -6.88 -2.79 17.57
N VAL A 114 -5.65 -3.28 17.76
CA VAL A 114 -5.34 -4.70 18.01
C VAL A 114 -4.56 -4.89 19.32
N GLY A 115 -4.84 -5.99 20.01
CA GLY A 115 -4.14 -6.44 21.22
C GLY A 115 -2.98 -7.39 20.94
N ILE A 116 -2.32 -7.84 22.01
CA ILE A 116 -1.33 -8.93 21.92
C ILE A 116 -2.10 -10.24 21.71
N GLY A 117 -1.64 -11.06 20.76
CA GLY A 117 -2.27 -12.32 20.39
C GLY A 117 -3.31 -12.22 19.27
N ASP A 118 -3.72 -11.01 18.90
CA ASP A 118 -4.62 -10.78 17.76
C ASP A 118 -3.93 -11.05 16.43
N ILE A 119 -4.73 -11.21 15.38
CA ILE A 119 -4.24 -11.47 14.02
C ILE A 119 -4.34 -10.18 13.22
N VAL A 120 -3.27 -9.84 12.53
CA VAL A 120 -3.22 -8.74 11.55
C VAL A 120 -2.89 -9.28 10.17
N THR A 121 -3.36 -8.57 9.15
CA THR A 121 -3.00 -8.87 7.76
C THR A 121 -1.92 -7.91 7.32
N ILE A 122 -0.83 -8.43 6.77
CA ILE A 122 0.27 -7.65 6.23
C ILE A 122 0.33 -7.79 4.71
N SER A 123 0.72 -6.72 4.05
CA SER A 123 0.99 -6.71 2.62
C SER A 123 2.18 -5.79 2.32
N LYS A 124 2.87 -6.04 1.21
CA LYS A 124 3.95 -5.18 0.75
C LYS A 124 3.37 -3.81 0.37
N ALA A 125 3.94 -2.73 0.93
CA ALA A 125 3.50 -1.38 0.57
C ALA A 125 3.88 -1.11 -0.88
N GLN A 126 2.88 -0.98 -1.76
CA GLN A 126 3.10 -0.57 -3.15
C GLN A 126 3.14 0.96 -3.23
N ASN A 127 3.96 1.50 -4.14
CA ASN A 127 4.02 2.94 -4.41
C ASN A 127 4.37 3.80 -3.19
N VAL A 128 5.41 3.44 -2.44
CA VAL A 128 6.02 4.34 -1.45
C VAL A 128 6.71 5.48 -2.20
N ALA A 129 5.93 6.49 -2.60
CA ALA A 129 6.44 7.71 -3.19
C ALA A 129 6.97 8.63 -2.07
N PRO A 130 8.09 9.34 -2.28
CA PRO A 130 8.50 10.38 -1.36
C PRO A 130 7.37 11.41 -1.23
N GLY A 131 6.96 11.70 0.00
CA GLY A 131 5.92 12.68 0.26
C GLY A 131 6.47 14.10 0.15
N ASP A 132 5.89 14.94 -0.72
CA ASP A 132 6.32 16.33 -0.91
C ASP A 132 5.93 17.26 0.26
N ARG A 133 4.86 16.90 0.98
CA ARG A 133 4.30 17.69 2.08
C ARG A 133 3.54 16.79 3.04
N VAL A 134 3.86 16.87 4.32
CA VAL A 134 3.08 16.26 5.40
C VAL A 134 2.44 17.39 6.21
N VAL A 135 1.12 17.39 6.33
CA VAL A 135 0.39 18.31 7.22
C VAL A 135 0.14 17.58 8.53
N LEU A 136 0.73 18.08 9.61
CA LEU A 136 0.51 17.56 10.96
C LEU A 136 -0.32 18.58 11.74
N ALA A 137 -1.36 18.10 12.41
CA ALA A 137 -2.08 18.88 13.40
C ALA A 137 -1.69 18.37 14.80
N PRO A 138 -1.31 19.25 15.73
CA PRO A 138 -1.07 18.86 17.11
C PRO A 138 -2.37 18.34 17.74
N THR A 139 -2.26 17.32 18.58
CA THR A 139 -3.39 16.71 19.29
C THR A 139 -3.75 17.44 20.59
N GLU A 140 -2.90 18.37 21.04
CA GLU A 140 -3.16 19.22 22.19
C GLU A 140 -3.41 20.65 21.75
N ASP A 141 -4.39 21.30 22.40
CA ASP A 141 -4.61 22.73 22.24
C ASP A 141 -3.43 23.49 22.82
N PHE A 142 -2.88 24.43 22.05
CA PHE A 142 -1.88 25.35 22.55
C PHE A 142 -2.55 26.27 23.58
N ILE A 143 -2.32 26.02 24.87
CA ILE A 143 -2.73 26.92 25.95
C ILE A 143 -1.55 27.87 26.21
N PRO A 144 -1.67 29.17 25.86
CA PRO A 144 -0.61 30.18 26.02
C PRO A 144 -0.36 30.58 27.49
#